data_AF-A0A5D0RQZ2-F1
#
_entry.id   AF-A0A5D0RQZ2-F1
#
_cell.length_a   1.000
_cell.length_b   1.000
_cell.length_c   1.000
_cell.angle_alpha   90.00
_cell.angle_beta   90.00
_cell.angle_gamma   90.00
#
_symmetry.space_group_name_H-M   'P 1'
#
loop_
_entity.id
_entity.type
_entity.pdbx_description
1 polymer ?
#
loop_
_entity_poly.entity_id
_entity_poly.type
_entity_poly.pdbx_seq_one_letter_code
_entity_poly.pdbx_strand_id
1 'polypeptide(L)'
;MRKHKVTFRNRGGLSFDVGEDEAIIDVVEAAGYVLPIACRYGGCITCAAKMISGSVRQPKGTALNKRQASEGYVLLCVARPDEDCVFDVGVESHDRLYVNPFASAAAINQLERARVK
;
A
#
# COMPACT_ATOMS: atom_id res chain seq x y z
N MET A 1 17.25 19.24 1.46
CA MET A 1 16.12 18.43 0.95
C MET A 1 15.02 18.49 1.99
N ARG A 2 13.77 18.75 1.59
CA ARG A 2 12.65 18.75 2.54
C ARG A 2 12.37 17.31 2.97
N LYS A 3 12.08 17.15 4.26
CA LYS A 3 11.69 15.88 4.86
C LYS A 3 10.33 16.05 5.49
N HIS A 4 9.56 14.97 5.47
CA HIS A 4 8.23 14.90 6.06
C HIS A 4 8.17 13.74 7.04
N LYS A 5 7.39 13.92 8.09
CA LYS A 5 7.20 12.89 9.11
C LYS A 5 6.21 11.85 8.61
N VAL A 6 6.64 10.59 8.54
CA VAL A 6 5.79 9.46 8.23
C VAL A 6 5.55 8.65 9.50
N THR A 7 4.29 8.54 9.93
CA THR A 7 3.88 7.91 11.18
C THR A 7 3.06 6.65 10.92
N PHE A 8 3.38 5.55 11.60
CA PHE A 8 2.61 4.31 11.57
C PHE A 8 1.69 4.22 12.80
N ARG A 9 0.43 4.59 12.62
CA ARG A 9 -0.58 4.65 13.69
C ARG A 9 -0.76 3.31 14.39
N ASN A 10 -0.88 2.24 13.62
CA ASN A 10 -1.04 0.88 14.14
C ASN A 10 0.26 0.23 14.66
N ARG A 11 1.37 0.98 14.72
CA ARG A 11 2.65 0.55 15.30
C ARG A 11 3.06 1.46 16.47
N GLY A 12 2.08 1.82 17.30
CA GLY A 12 2.32 2.66 18.49
C GLY A 12 2.78 4.08 18.16
N GLY A 13 2.47 4.60 16.96
CA GLY A 13 2.90 5.95 16.54
C GLY A 13 4.36 6.03 16.11
N LEU A 14 4.99 4.90 15.79
CA LEU A 14 6.35 4.86 15.25
C LEU A 14 6.50 5.80 14.04
N SER A 15 7.53 6.64 14.05
CA SER A 15 7.69 7.74 13.09
C SER A 15 9.07 7.78 12.46
N PHE A 16 9.15 8.23 11.21
CA PHE A 16 10.37 8.35 10.41
C PHE A 16 10.41 9.69 9.68
N ASP A 17 11.59 10.30 9.56
CA ASP A 17 11.80 11.49 8.73
C ASP A 17 12.23 11.07 7.31
N VAL A 18 11.32 11.17 6.35
CA VAL A 18 11.49 10.68 4.98
C VAL A 18 11.66 11.87 4.02
N GLY A 19 12.69 11.85 3.17
CA GLY A 19 12.89 12.86 2.13
C GLY A 19 11.84 12.80 1.00
N GLU A 20 11.55 13.95 0.38
CA GLU A 20 10.61 14.06 -0.77
C GLU A 20 11.02 13.24 -2.01
N ASP A 21 12.26 12.75 -2.08
CA ASP A 21 12.83 11.94 -3.16
C ASP A 21 13.05 10.46 -2.76
N GLU A 22 12.95 10.15 -1.46
CA GLU A 22 13.15 8.81 -0.89
C GLU A 22 11.86 8.00 -0.87
N ALA A 23 11.94 6.69 -1.18
CA ALA A 23 10.80 5.82 -0.97
C ALA A 23 10.61 5.56 0.51
N ILE A 24 9.37 5.64 0.99
CA ILE A 24 9.03 5.43 2.41
C ILE A 24 9.58 4.09 2.92
N ILE A 25 9.47 3.02 2.12
CA ILE A 25 9.95 1.70 2.56
C ILE A 25 11.47 1.65 2.79
N ASP A 26 12.26 2.35 1.97
CA ASP A 26 13.71 2.28 2.04
C ASP A 26 14.22 2.93 3.34
N VAL A 27 13.61 4.04 3.74
CA VAL A 27 13.91 4.72 5.01
C VAL A 27 13.52 3.86 6.22
N VAL A 28 12.38 3.19 6.14
CA VAL A 28 11.87 2.30 7.21
C VAL A 28 12.78 1.08 7.37
N GLU A 29 13.20 0.46 6.26
CA GLU A 29 14.14 -0.68 6.27
C GLU A 29 15.53 -0.27 6.77
N ALA A 30 16.03 0.91 6.37
CA ALA A 30 17.30 1.44 6.86
C ALA A 30 17.29 1.71 8.37
N ALA A 31 16.13 2.01 8.94
CA ALA A 31 15.92 2.16 10.38
C ALA A 31 15.73 0.80 11.12
N GLY A 32 15.84 -0.33 10.41
CA GLY A 32 15.77 -1.68 10.98
C GLY A 32 14.35 -2.27 11.08
N TYR A 33 13.34 -1.63 10.49
CA TYR A 33 11.96 -2.11 10.52
C TYR A 33 11.61 -2.83 9.23
N VAL A 34 10.85 -3.93 9.35
CA VAL A 34 10.43 -4.74 8.21
C VAL A 34 8.92 -4.61 8.01
N LEU A 35 8.52 -4.38 6.75
CA LEU A 35 7.12 -4.48 6.31
C LEU A 35 7.03 -5.44 5.12
N PRO A 36 5.84 -6.02 4.85
CA PRO A 36 5.65 -6.87 3.69
C PRO A 36 6.02 -6.16 2.38
N ILE A 37 6.92 -6.76 1.60
CA ILE A 37 7.35 -6.24 0.31
C ILE A 37 7.73 -7.40 -0.62
N ALA A 38 7.53 -7.21 -1.93
CA ALA A 38 7.89 -8.21 -2.93
C ALA A 38 8.52 -7.58 -4.17
N CYS A 39 7.74 -6.89 -5.00
CA CYS A 39 8.23 -6.47 -6.33
C CYS A 39 9.20 -5.27 -6.33
N ARG A 40 9.12 -4.36 -5.34
CA ARG A 40 9.90 -3.09 -5.26
C ARG A 40 9.78 -2.11 -6.44
N TYR A 41 8.92 -2.34 -7.42
CA TYR A 41 8.75 -1.44 -8.58
C TYR A 41 7.31 -0.92 -8.76
N GLY A 42 6.42 -1.14 -7.78
CA GLY A 42 5.04 -0.64 -7.82
C GLY A 42 4.05 -1.49 -8.62
N GLY A 43 4.43 -2.70 -9.04
CA GLY A 43 3.60 -3.64 -9.82
C GLY A 43 2.87 -4.72 -9.03
N CYS A 44 3.04 -4.77 -7.70
CA CYS A 44 2.25 -5.63 -6.81
C CYS A 44 1.69 -4.82 -5.63
N ILE A 45 0.75 -5.41 -4.89
CA ILE A 45 0.10 -4.77 -3.73
C ILE A 45 0.67 -5.19 -2.38
N THR A 46 1.75 -5.98 -2.32
CA THR A 46 2.31 -6.50 -1.06
C THR A 46 2.71 -5.40 -0.07
N CYS A 47 3.33 -4.33 -0.57
CA CYS A 47 3.73 -3.17 0.25
C CYS A 47 2.65 -2.11 0.43
N ALA A 48 1.40 -2.43 0.09
CA ALA A 48 0.32 -1.48 0.25
C ALA A 48 0.12 -1.13 1.73
N ALA A 49 -0.13 0.14 2.00
CA ALA A 49 -0.51 0.66 3.30
C ALA A 49 -1.76 1.51 3.15
N LYS A 50 -2.54 1.61 4.22
CA LYS A 50 -3.74 2.44 4.27
C LYS A 50 -3.36 3.84 4.75
N MET A 51 -3.55 4.84 3.91
CA MET A 51 -3.38 6.24 4.29
C MET A 51 -4.51 6.68 5.23
N ILE A 52 -4.14 7.24 6.36
CA ILE A 52 -5.05 7.83 7.36
C ILE A 52 -5.11 9.34 7.18
N SER A 53 -3.97 9.98 6.92
CA SER A 53 -3.86 11.40 6.59
C SER A 53 -2.57 11.70 5.83
N GLY A 54 -2.53 12.85 5.16
CA GLY A 54 -1.40 13.32 4.36
C GLY A 54 -1.56 13.00 2.87
N SER A 55 -0.47 13.14 2.13
CA SER A 55 -0.42 12.91 0.70
C SER A 55 0.97 12.47 0.23
N VAL A 56 0.98 11.68 -0.84
CA VAL A 56 2.19 11.14 -1.44
C VAL A 56 2.11 11.20 -2.96
N ARG A 57 3.27 11.25 -3.60
CA ARG A 57 3.44 10.89 -5.02
C ARG A 57 4.02 9.49 -5.15
N GLN A 58 3.45 8.71 -6.05
CA GLN A 58 3.89 7.33 -6.33
C GLN A 58 4.12 7.11 -7.84
N PRO A 59 5.17 7.72 -8.44
CA PRO A 59 5.35 7.82 -9.90
C PRO A 59 5.47 6.49 -10.65
N LYS A 60 5.77 5.39 -9.96
CA LYS A 60 5.86 4.03 -10.53
C LYS A 60 4.72 3.11 -10.09
N GLY A 61 3.72 3.63 -9.37
CA GLY A 61 2.63 2.84 -8.83
C GLY A 61 1.61 2.46 -9.90
N THR A 62 1.58 1.19 -10.29
CA THR A 62 0.64 0.66 -11.31
C THR A 62 -0.28 -0.44 -10.77
N ALA A 63 0.03 -1.02 -9.61
CA ALA A 63 -0.69 -2.17 -9.07
C ALA A 63 -2.09 -1.86 -8.54
N LEU A 64 -2.34 -0.62 -8.09
CA LEU A 64 -3.61 -0.24 -7.49
C LEU A 64 -4.63 0.11 -8.57
N ASN A 65 -5.79 -0.53 -8.51
CA ASN A 65 -6.94 -0.12 -9.31
C ASN A 65 -7.61 1.14 -8.72
N LYS A 66 -8.56 1.72 -9.48
CA LYS A 66 -9.27 2.95 -9.07
C LYS A 66 -9.94 2.83 -7.70
N ARG A 67 -10.56 1.68 -7.40
CA ARG A 67 -11.21 1.43 -6.11
C ARG A 67 -10.20 1.49 -4.97
N GLN A 68 -9.12 0.71 -5.08
CA GLN A 68 -8.09 0.64 -4.04
C GLN A 68 -7.43 2.02 -3.81
N ALA A 69 -7.12 2.75 -4.89
CA ALA A 69 -6.60 4.11 -4.78
C ALA A 69 -7.60 5.06 -4.10
N SER A 70 -8.88 5.01 -4.47
CA SER A 70 -9.93 5.83 -3.84
C SER A 70 -10.20 5.46 -2.37
N GLU A 71 -9.95 4.21 -2.00
CA GLU A 71 -9.98 3.77 -0.61
C GLU A 71 -8.74 4.24 0.17
N GLY A 72 -7.79 4.95 -0.44
CA GLY A 72 -6.62 5.50 0.24
C GLY A 72 -5.46 4.51 0.41
N TYR A 73 -5.40 3.45 -0.41
CA TYR A 73 -4.23 2.58 -0.44
C TYR A 73 -3.06 3.22 -1.17
N VAL A 74 -1.86 3.02 -0.65
CA VAL A 74 -0.60 3.58 -1.14
C VAL A 74 0.47 2.51 -1.22
N LEU A 75 1.29 2.51 -2.27
CA LEU A 75 2.40 1.55 -2.44
C LEU A 75 3.70 2.11 -1.85
N LEU A 76 4.03 1.75 -0.61
CA LEU A 76 5.16 2.34 0.13
C LEU A 76 6.52 2.19 -0.58
N CYS A 77 6.70 1.17 -1.43
CA CYS A 77 7.95 0.96 -2.17
C CYS A 77 8.25 1.99 -3.26
N VAL A 78 7.26 2.77 -3.67
CA VAL A 78 7.41 3.80 -4.70
C VAL A 78 6.80 5.14 -4.29
N ALA A 79 6.19 5.21 -3.11
CA ALA A 79 5.60 6.40 -2.53
C ALA A 79 6.66 7.31 -1.91
N ARG A 80 6.54 8.60 -2.21
CA ARG A 80 7.33 9.71 -1.67
C ARG A 80 6.38 10.70 -1.02
N PRO A 81 6.61 11.11 0.24
CA PRO A 81 5.73 12.05 0.91
C PRO A 81 5.85 13.45 0.29
N ASP A 82 4.72 14.12 0.15
CA ASP A 82 4.67 15.55 -0.17
C ASP A 82 4.34 16.41 1.07
N GLU A 83 3.88 15.76 2.15
CA GLU A 83 3.63 16.32 3.47
C GLU A 83 3.71 15.23 4.56
N ASP A 84 3.50 15.61 5.82
CA ASP A 84 3.43 14.66 6.94
C ASP A 84 2.29 13.65 6.72
N CYS A 85 2.64 12.37 6.83
CA CYS A 85 1.72 11.27 6.52
C CYS A 85 1.49 10.37 7.74
N VAL A 86 0.27 9.86 7.85
CA VAL A 86 -0.09 8.82 8.81
C VAL A 86 -0.63 7.61 8.06
N PHE A 87 -0.10 6.42 8.35
CA PHE A 87 -0.51 5.16 7.74
C PHE A 87 -0.89 4.11 8.80
N ASP A 88 -1.80 3.22 8.42
CA ASP A 88 -1.79 1.86 8.93
C ASP A 88 -1.03 0.97 7.94
N VAL A 89 -0.12 0.14 8.46
CA VAL A 89 0.79 -0.69 7.65
C VAL A 89 0.62 -2.17 7.95
N GLY A 90 1.27 -3.03 7.16
CA GLY A 90 1.23 -4.49 7.37
C GLY A 90 -0.04 -5.16 6.85
N VAL A 91 -0.15 -6.47 7.04
CA VAL A 91 -1.28 -7.28 6.55
C VAL A 91 -2.58 -6.84 7.21
N GLU A 92 -2.50 -6.35 8.44
CA GLU A 92 -3.61 -5.78 9.19
C GLU A 92 -4.25 -4.55 8.51
N SER A 93 -3.52 -3.88 7.61
CA SER A 93 -4.06 -2.77 6.82
C SER A 93 -4.81 -3.22 5.54
N HIS A 94 -4.75 -4.51 5.18
CA HIS A 94 -5.25 -5.02 3.88
C HIS A 94 -6.70 -5.50 3.90
N ASP A 95 -7.47 -5.13 4.92
CA ASP A 95 -8.86 -5.54 5.16
C ASP A 95 -9.79 -5.43 3.93
N ARG A 96 -9.64 -4.37 3.12
CA ARG A 96 -10.45 -4.15 1.90
C ARG A 96 -9.62 -4.11 0.62
N LEU A 97 -8.30 -4.26 0.74
CA LEU A 97 -7.35 -4.14 -0.36
C LEU A 97 -7.60 -5.23 -1.40
N TYR A 98 -7.72 -6.48 -0.96
CA TYR A 98 -8.00 -7.62 -1.82
C TYR A 98 -9.37 -8.20 -1.51
N VAL A 99 -10.19 -8.35 -2.55
CA VAL A 99 -11.46 -9.05 -2.48
C VAL A 99 -11.36 -10.21 -3.44
N ASN A 100 -11.71 -11.42 -2.98
CA ASN A 100 -11.74 -12.59 -3.84
C ASN A 100 -12.76 -12.34 -4.99
N PRO A 101 -12.32 -12.20 -6.26
CA PRO A 101 -13.23 -11.91 -7.37
C PRO A 101 -14.19 -13.07 -7.66
N PHE A 102 -13.89 -14.26 -7.14
CA PHE A 102 -14.67 -15.48 -7.31
C PHE A 102 -15.69 -15.72 -6.19
N ALA A 103 -15.77 -14.84 -5.20
CA ALA A 103 -16.69 -15.00 -4.06
C ALA A 103 -18.15 -14.65 -4.39
N SER A 104 -18.42 -13.98 -5.53
CA SER A 104 -19.79 -13.61 -5.90
C SER A 104 -20.55 -14.79 -6.53
N ALA A 105 -21.87 -14.86 -6.30
CA ALA A 105 -22.72 -15.89 -6.91
C ALA A 105 -22.62 -15.88 -8.45
N ALA A 106 -22.52 -14.70 -9.05
CA ALA A 106 -22.31 -14.55 -10.49
C ALA A 106 -20.98 -15.16 -10.94
N ALA A 107 -19.89 -14.92 -10.21
CA ALA A 107 -18.59 -15.49 -10.51
C ALA A 107 -18.58 -17.01 -10.32
N ILE A 108 -19.23 -17.53 -9.27
CA ILE A 108 -19.38 -18.98 -9.03
C ILE A 108 -20.07 -19.64 -10.23
N ASN A 109 -21.23 -19.11 -10.66
CA ASN A 109 -21.95 -19.63 -11.82
C ASN A 109 -21.09 -19.60 -13.11
N GLN A 110 -20.29 -18.55 -13.30
CA GLN A 110 -19.38 -18.44 -14.44
C GLN A 110 -18.27 -19.52 -14.38
N LEU A 111 -17.71 -19.77 -13.20
CA LEU A 111 -16.68 -20.79 -13.01
C LEU A 111 -17.22 -22.21 -13.23
N GLU A 112 -18.44 -22.50 -12.77
CA GLU A 112 -19.10 -23.78 -13.03
C GLU A 112 -19.26 -24.04 -14.54
N ARG A 113 -19.69 -23.02 -15.30
CA ARG A 113 -19.79 -23.10 -16.77
C ARG A 113 -18.42 -23.30 -17.43
N ALA A 114 -17.36 -22.72 -16.88
CA ALA A 114 -16.01 -22.84 -17.42
C ALA A 114 -15.39 -24.24 -17.20
N ARG A 115 -15.86 -25.02 -16.22
CA ARG A 115 -15.35 -26.37 -15.92
C ARG A 115 -15.82 -27.46 -16.88
N VAL A 116 -16.94 -27.23 -17.56
CA VAL A 116 -17.60 -28.20 -18.46
C VAL A 116 -17.31 -27.93 -19.94
N LYS A 117 -16.44 -26.96 -20.24
CA LYS A 117 -15.91 -26.67 -21.57
C LYS A 117 -14.43 -27.01 -21.61
#